data_AF-A0A254SC90-F1
#
_entry.id   AF-A0A254SC90-F1
#
_cell.length_a   1.000
_cell.length_b   1.000
_cell.length_c   1.000
_cell.angle_alpha   90.00
_cell.angle_beta   90.00
_cell.angle_gamma   90.00
#
_symmetry.space_group_name_H-M   'P 1'
#
loop_
_entity.id
_entity.type
_entity.pdbx_description
1 polymer ?
#
loop_
_entity_poly.entity_id
_entity_poly.type
_entity_poly.pdbx_seq_one_letter_code
_entity_poly.pdbx_strand_id
1 'polypeptide(L)'
;MSALSQYHDLILCVVSALEARDSYTSFHSSRVAEMVEALCRFLGITGDQEELFHISAHLHDVGKIGIRDDVLLKAGRLNDEEWEIMKSHSLQGYEILRKAKLFENVAIIVRGHHERWDGKGYPDGLSGANIPLGSRIIAIADSIDAMISDRPYRKGMDVSICKEEIKKNAGIMYDPDVVKVALENWEELIQAGTATCVMTPST
;
A
#
# COMPACT_ATOMS: atom_id res chain seq x y z
N MET A 1 -5.51 23.34 -1.70
CA MET A 1 -6.19 22.04 -1.61
C MET A 1 -6.34 21.53 -3.01
N SER A 2 -5.74 20.40 -3.35
CA SER A 2 -5.99 19.80 -4.65
C SER A 2 -7.45 19.31 -4.73
N ALA A 3 -7.90 18.97 -5.94
CA ALA A 3 -9.22 18.39 -6.13
C ALA A 3 -9.40 17.03 -5.42
N LEU A 4 -8.32 16.28 -5.17
CA LEU A 4 -8.38 14.97 -4.51
C LEU A 4 -8.75 15.08 -3.03
N SER A 5 -8.20 16.06 -2.31
CA SER A 5 -8.44 16.35 -0.89
C SER A 5 -9.91 16.69 -0.62
N GLN A 6 -10.61 17.28 -1.59
CA GLN A 6 -12.04 17.56 -1.47
C GLN A 6 -12.91 16.28 -1.41
N TYR A 7 -12.38 15.15 -1.90
CA TYR A 7 -13.06 13.85 -1.88
C TYR A 7 -12.49 12.90 -0.81
N HIS A 8 -11.61 13.38 0.07
CA HIS A 8 -10.94 12.54 1.05
C HIS A 8 -11.93 11.73 1.90
N ASP A 9 -12.98 12.35 2.43
CA ASP A 9 -13.99 11.65 3.24
C ASP A 9 -14.73 10.55 2.46
N LEU A 10 -15.00 10.78 1.17
CA LEU A 10 -15.60 9.77 0.31
C LEU A 10 -14.64 8.62 0.03
N ILE A 11 -13.36 8.92 -0.17
CA ILE A 11 -12.31 7.92 -0.35
C ILE A 11 -12.21 7.05 0.90
N LEU A 12 -12.18 7.65 2.09
CA LEU A 12 -12.18 6.93 3.36
C LEU A 12 -13.42 6.04 3.54
N CYS A 13 -14.58 6.48 3.07
CA CYS A 13 -15.79 5.65 3.08
C CYS A 13 -15.65 4.41 2.18
N VAL A 14 -15.06 4.54 0.99
CA VAL A 14 -14.81 3.41 0.08
C VAL A 14 -13.80 2.44 0.68
N VAL A 15 -12.72 2.97 1.27
CA VAL A 15 -11.71 2.17 1.98
C VAL A 15 -12.33 1.43 3.16
N SER A 16 -13.11 2.12 3.99
CA SER A 16 -13.81 1.51 5.14
C SER A 16 -14.76 0.40 4.70
N ALA A 17 -15.44 0.57 3.56
CA ALA A 17 -16.32 -0.47 3.02
C ALA A 17 -15.54 -1.72 2.56
N LEU A 18 -14.34 -1.54 1.98
CA LEU A 18 -13.47 -2.66 1.64
C LEU A 18 -12.95 -3.35 2.92
N GLU A 19 -12.44 -2.58 3.89
CA GLU A 19 -11.91 -3.12 5.15
C GLU A 19 -13.00 -3.80 5.99
N ALA A 20 -14.26 -3.37 5.89
CA ALA A 20 -15.39 -4.06 6.51
C ALA A 20 -15.64 -5.46 5.90
N ARG A 21 -15.26 -5.67 4.63
CA ARG A 21 -15.36 -6.97 3.96
C ARG A 21 -14.12 -7.83 4.18
N ASP A 22 -12.94 -7.22 4.11
CA ASP A 22 -11.67 -7.86 4.39
C ASP A 22 -11.33 -7.70 5.88
N SER A 23 -11.79 -8.67 6.68
CA SER A 23 -11.55 -8.72 8.13
C SER A 23 -10.07 -8.61 8.54
N TYR A 24 -9.13 -8.72 7.59
CA TYR A 24 -7.70 -8.68 7.81
C TYR A 24 -7.08 -7.29 7.68
N THR A 25 -7.77 -6.31 7.11
CA THR A 25 -7.17 -5.02 6.72
C THR A 25 -7.68 -3.83 7.52
N SER A 26 -8.29 -4.02 8.68
CA SER A 26 -8.76 -2.90 9.49
C SER A 26 -7.62 -1.89 9.77
N PHE A 27 -7.84 -0.64 9.34
CA PHE A 27 -6.88 0.47 9.39
C PHE A 27 -5.58 0.28 8.59
N HIS A 28 -5.40 -0.83 7.86
CA HIS A 28 -4.18 -1.11 7.10
C HIS A 28 -3.91 -0.03 6.07
N SER A 29 -4.92 0.30 5.27
CA SER A 29 -4.77 1.28 4.19
C SER A 29 -4.39 2.64 4.73
N SER A 30 -4.91 3.01 5.91
CA SER A 30 -4.55 4.25 6.59
C SER A 30 -3.11 4.21 7.13
N ARG A 31 -2.68 3.13 7.78
CA ARG A 31 -1.28 3.01 8.26
C ARG A 31 -0.29 3.10 7.10
N VAL A 32 -0.60 2.46 5.96
CA VAL A 32 0.22 2.55 4.74
C VAL A 32 0.23 3.99 4.21
N ALA A 33 -0.90 4.69 4.20
CA ALA A 33 -0.97 6.08 3.76
C ALA A 33 -0.13 7.03 4.63
N GLU A 34 -0.20 6.92 5.96
CA GLU A 34 0.62 7.70 6.90
C GLU A 34 2.13 7.45 6.69
N MET A 35 2.51 6.20 6.45
CA MET A 35 3.89 5.84 6.12
C MET A 35 4.34 6.43 4.78
N VAL A 36 3.45 6.46 3.78
CA VAL A 36 3.71 7.06 2.47
C VAL A 36 3.88 8.57 2.58
N GLU A 37 3.06 9.25 3.39
CA GLU A 37 3.21 10.69 3.68
C GLU A 37 4.56 10.97 4.36
N ALA A 38 4.92 10.19 5.38
CA ALA A 38 6.23 10.31 6.04
C ALA A 38 7.39 10.13 5.04
N LEU A 39 7.34 9.10 4.17
CA LEU A 39 8.35 8.88 3.14
C LEU A 39 8.40 10.01 2.12
N CYS A 40 7.25 10.58 1.71
CA CYS A 40 7.23 11.75 0.83
C CYS A 40 7.99 12.92 1.45
N ARG A 41 7.72 13.22 2.72
CA ARG A 41 8.42 14.28 3.46
C ARG A 41 9.94 14.04 3.53
N PHE A 42 10.38 12.82 3.82
CA PHE A 42 11.81 12.49 3.87
C PHE A 42 12.49 12.59 2.49
N LEU A 43 11.75 12.30 1.42
CA LEU A 43 12.20 12.43 0.03
C LEU A 43 12.08 13.87 -0.52
N GLY A 44 11.52 14.81 0.24
CA GLY A 44 11.29 16.18 -0.20
C GLY A 44 10.15 16.33 -1.24
N ILE A 45 9.27 15.33 -1.33
CA ILE A 45 8.08 15.33 -2.19
C ILE A 45 6.98 16.09 -1.46
N THR A 46 6.39 17.09 -2.10
CA THR A 46 5.39 17.99 -1.48
C THR A 46 4.26 18.33 -2.43
N GLY A 47 3.15 18.84 -1.89
CA GLY A 47 2.04 19.41 -2.66
C GLY A 47 1.22 18.34 -3.40
N ASP A 48 0.81 18.64 -4.65
CA ASP A 48 -0.10 17.76 -5.41
C ASP A 48 0.45 16.34 -5.61
N GLN A 49 1.77 16.17 -5.64
CA GLN A 49 2.40 14.85 -5.80
C GLN A 49 2.35 14.02 -4.51
N GLU A 50 2.61 14.64 -3.37
CA GLU A 50 2.45 14.02 -2.05
C GLU A 50 1.00 13.58 -1.83
N GLU A 51 0.05 14.48 -2.13
CA GLU A 51 -1.38 14.20 -2.01
C GLU A 51 -1.82 13.06 -2.93
N LEU A 52 -1.32 13.04 -4.17
CA LEU A 52 -1.55 11.94 -5.10
C LEU A 52 -1.06 10.60 -4.55
N PHE A 53 0.12 10.56 -3.92
CA PHE A 53 0.70 9.33 -3.38
C PHE A 53 -0.04 8.86 -2.13
N HIS A 54 -0.40 9.79 -1.24
CA HIS A 54 -1.21 9.52 -0.05
C HIS A 54 -2.57 8.92 -0.41
N ILE A 55 -3.29 9.52 -1.37
CA ILE A 55 -4.58 8.98 -1.85
C ILE A 55 -4.40 7.63 -2.55
N SER A 56 -3.33 7.44 -3.30
CA SER A 56 -3.03 6.15 -3.93
C SER A 56 -2.75 5.06 -2.91
N ALA A 57 -2.12 5.41 -1.79
CA ALA A 57 -1.86 4.49 -0.68
C ALA A 57 -3.17 4.06 0.00
N HIS A 58 -4.11 4.97 0.22
CA HIS A 58 -5.44 4.59 0.71
C HIS A 58 -6.18 3.62 -0.23
N LEU A 59 -6.03 3.79 -1.54
CA LEU A 59 -6.79 3.06 -2.55
C LEU A 59 -6.03 1.86 -3.16
N HIS A 60 -4.81 1.55 -2.71
CA HIS A 60 -3.95 0.53 -3.34
C HIS A 60 -4.64 -0.85 -3.45
N ASP A 61 -5.45 -1.18 -2.44
CA ASP A 61 -6.15 -2.44 -2.34
C ASP A 61 -7.60 -2.40 -2.84
N VAL A 62 -8.10 -1.28 -3.39
CA VAL A 62 -9.52 -1.12 -3.78
C VAL A 62 -10.02 -2.20 -4.75
N GLY A 63 -9.12 -2.75 -5.57
CA GLY A 63 -9.43 -3.83 -6.49
C GLY A 63 -9.78 -5.17 -5.81
N LYS A 64 -9.47 -5.34 -4.52
CA LYS A 64 -9.93 -6.49 -3.74
C LYS A 64 -11.45 -6.60 -3.74
N ILE A 65 -12.18 -5.52 -4.03
CA ILE A 65 -13.64 -5.54 -4.20
C ILE A 65 -14.11 -6.61 -5.18
N GLY A 66 -13.37 -6.88 -6.26
CA GLY A 66 -13.76 -7.90 -7.25
C GLY A 66 -13.08 -9.27 -7.05
N ILE A 67 -12.39 -9.49 -5.93
CA ILE A 67 -11.84 -10.80 -5.56
C ILE A 67 -12.92 -11.61 -4.85
N ARG A 68 -13.08 -12.87 -5.26
CA ARG A 68 -14.06 -13.78 -4.63
C ARG A 68 -13.71 -14.06 -3.17
N ASP A 69 -14.73 -14.19 -2.34
CA ASP A 69 -14.57 -14.38 -0.89
C ASP A 69 -13.82 -15.66 -0.52
N ASP A 70 -13.97 -16.74 -1.30
CA ASP A 70 -13.26 -18.00 -1.05
C ASP A 70 -11.74 -17.90 -1.26
N VAL A 71 -11.29 -16.90 -2.03
CA VAL A 71 -9.87 -16.55 -2.19
C VAL A 71 -9.46 -15.47 -1.20
N LEU A 72 -10.24 -14.40 -1.08
CA LEU A 72 -9.92 -13.24 -0.21
C LEU A 72 -9.88 -13.61 1.28
N LEU A 73 -10.84 -14.42 1.74
CA LEU A 73 -11.04 -14.75 3.15
C LEU A 73 -10.41 -16.10 3.54
N LYS A 74 -9.54 -16.66 2.69
CA LYS A 74 -8.96 -17.97 2.92
C LYS A 74 -7.97 -17.92 4.09
N ALA A 75 -8.24 -18.70 5.14
CA ALA A 75 -7.41 -18.77 6.37
C ALA A 75 -6.08 -19.54 6.21
N GLY A 76 -5.65 -19.83 4.98
CA GLY A 76 -4.49 -20.67 4.67
C GLY A 76 -3.77 -20.22 3.41
N ARG A 77 -2.76 -20.98 2.99
CA ARG A 77 -2.02 -20.67 1.76
C ARG A 77 -2.94 -20.74 0.55
N LEU A 78 -2.79 -19.74 -0.33
CA LEU A 78 -3.37 -19.77 -1.66
C LEU A 78 -2.60 -20.79 -2.51
N ASN A 79 -3.32 -21.57 -3.31
CA ASN A 79 -2.72 -22.34 -4.40
C ASN A 79 -2.39 -21.42 -5.58
N ASP A 80 -1.77 -21.96 -6.63
CA ASP A 80 -1.32 -21.15 -7.77
C ASP A 80 -2.49 -20.43 -8.48
N GLU A 81 -3.64 -21.09 -8.66
CA GLU A 81 -4.82 -20.49 -9.29
C GLU A 81 -5.43 -19.36 -8.43
N GLU A 82 -5.60 -19.62 -7.14
CA GLU A 82 -6.06 -18.63 -6.17
C GLU A 82 -5.10 -17.44 -6.07
N TRP A 83 -3.80 -17.68 -6.21
CA TRP A 83 -2.78 -16.64 -6.25
C TRP A 83 -2.90 -15.78 -7.51
N GLU A 84 -3.12 -16.36 -8.69
CA GLU A 84 -3.40 -15.59 -9.91
C GLU A 84 -4.66 -14.72 -9.76
N ILE A 85 -5.71 -15.26 -9.13
CA ILE A 85 -6.92 -14.48 -8.81
C ILE A 85 -6.57 -13.33 -7.87
N MET A 86 -5.85 -13.59 -6.77
CA MET A 86 -5.46 -12.55 -5.81
C MET A 86 -4.64 -11.43 -6.48
N LYS A 87 -3.65 -11.76 -7.30
CA LYS A 87 -2.84 -10.78 -8.04
C LYS A 87 -3.67 -9.87 -8.96
N SER A 88 -4.83 -10.34 -9.42
CA SER A 88 -5.69 -9.53 -10.29
C SER A 88 -6.23 -8.26 -9.62
N HIS A 89 -6.18 -8.13 -8.28
CA HIS A 89 -6.70 -6.95 -7.59
C HIS A 89 -6.02 -5.66 -8.06
N SER A 90 -4.73 -5.67 -8.39
CA SER A 90 -4.03 -4.46 -8.86
C SER A 90 -4.59 -3.97 -10.21
N LEU A 91 -4.87 -4.90 -11.13
CA LEU A 91 -5.55 -4.60 -12.40
C LEU A 91 -7.01 -4.17 -12.19
N GLN A 92 -7.73 -4.83 -11.30
CA GLN A 92 -9.12 -4.48 -11.00
C GLN A 92 -9.22 -3.09 -10.35
N GLY A 93 -8.30 -2.74 -9.45
CA GLY A 93 -8.22 -1.41 -8.85
C GLY A 93 -7.99 -0.33 -9.89
N TYR A 94 -7.08 -0.58 -10.84
CA TYR A 94 -6.88 0.28 -12.01
C TYR A 94 -8.18 0.47 -12.82
N GLU A 95 -8.87 -0.62 -13.17
CA GLU A 95 -10.11 -0.56 -13.97
C GLU A 95 -11.28 0.11 -13.23
N ILE A 96 -11.33 0.04 -11.91
CA ILE A 96 -12.31 0.77 -11.09
C ILE A 96 -12.00 2.26 -11.12
N LEU A 97 -10.76 2.64 -10.80
CA LEU A 97 -10.37 4.04 -10.59
C LEU A 97 -10.32 4.84 -11.90
N ARG A 98 -9.84 4.25 -12.99
CA ARG A 98 -9.69 4.92 -14.30
C ARG A 98 -11.02 5.40 -14.90
N LYS A 99 -12.17 4.92 -14.40
CA LYS A 99 -13.50 5.38 -14.85
C LYS A 99 -13.75 6.84 -14.51
N ALA A 100 -13.08 7.37 -13.49
CA ALA A 100 -13.13 8.76 -13.11
C ALA A 100 -11.82 9.44 -13.51
N LYS A 101 -11.90 10.43 -14.40
CA LYS A 101 -10.73 11.17 -14.91
C LYS A 101 -9.85 11.76 -13.79
N LEU A 102 -10.47 12.16 -12.68
CA LEU A 102 -9.76 12.66 -11.49
C LEU A 102 -8.78 11.62 -10.90
N PHE A 103 -9.09 10.33 -11.02
CA PHE A 103 -8.33 9.24 -10.43
C PHE A 103 -7.40 8.53 -11.43
N GLU A 104 -7.19 9.06 -12.64
CA GLU A 104 -6.38 8.40 -13.66
C GLU A 104 -4.93 8.14 -13.20
N ASN A 105 -4.29 9.15 -12.58
CA ASN A 105 -2.94 8.99 -12.03
C ASN A 105 -2.91 8.09 -10.79
N VAL A 106 -3.96 8.13 -9.97
CA VAL A 106 -4.13 7.22 -8.82
C VAL A 106 -4.21 5.78 -9.33
N ALA A 107 -5.01 5.53 -10.37
CA ALA A 107 -5.16 4.22 -10.99
C ALA A 107 -3.81 3.66 -11.46
N ILE A 108 -2.97 4.48 -12.11
CA ILE A 108 -1.64 4.08 -12.58
C ILE A 108 -0.75 3.66 -11.39
N ILE A 109 -0.77 4.41 -10.30
CA ILE A 109 0.03 4.09 -9.11
C ILE A 109 -0.48 2.81 -8.44
N VAL A 110 -1.80 2.69 -8.27
CA VAL A 110 -2.46 1.50 -7.70
C VAL A 110 -2.18 0.27 -8.54
N ARG A 111 -2.13 0.37 -9.87
CA ARG A 111 -1.79 -0.77 -10.73
C ARG A 111 -0.41 -1.34 -10.41
N GLY A 112 0.56 -0.46 -10.17
CA GLY A 112 1.98 -0.83 -10.08
C GLY A 112 2.49 -1.12 -8.66
N HIS A 113 1.66 -1.07 -7.62
CA HIS A 113 2.15 -1.13 -6.23
C HIS A 113 2.73 -2.50 -5.83
N HIS A 114 2.50 -3.56 -6.61
CA HIS A 114 3.15 -4.86 -6.48
C HIS A 114 4.20 -5.15 -7.56
N GLU A 115 4.56 -4.15 -8.36
CA GLU A 115 5.75 -4.23 -9.20
C GLU A 115 7.00 -4.29 -8.34
N ARG A 116 8.01 -5.01 -8.83
CA ARG A 116 9.26 -5.21 -8.11
C ARG A 116 10.38 -4.55 -8.87
N TRP A 117 11.33 -3.97 -8.14
CA TRP A 117 12.49 -3.31 -8.75
C TRP A 117 13.21 -4.21 -9.76
N ASP A 118 13.29 -5.52 -9.49
CA ASP A 118 13.91 -6.55 -10.35
C ASP A 118 13.07 -6.99 -11.56
N GLY A 119 11.88 -6.43 -11.78
CA GLY A 119 10.99 -6.79 -12.89
C GLY A 119 10.23 -8.10 -12.73
N LYS A 120 10.30 -8.75 -11.56
CA LYS A 120 9.57 -10.00 -11.27
C LYS A 120 8.22 -9.77 -10.59
N GLY A 121 7.79 -8.51 -10.53
CA GLY A 121 6.51 -8.11 -9.97
C GLY A 121 5.36 -8.35 -10.93
N TYR A 122 4.21 -7.78 -10.59
CA TYR A 122 2.99 -7.86 -11.38
C TYR A 122 2.21 -6.54 -11.26
N PRO A 123 1.28 -6.23 -12.19
CA PRO A 123 0.79 -7.07 -13.29
C PRO A 123 1.60 -7.00 -14.59
N ASP A 124 2.44 -5.99 -14.78
CA ASP A 124 3.06 -5.66 -16.06
C ASP A 124 4.55 -6.07 -16.13
N GLY A 125 5.17 -6.40 -14.99
CA GLY A 125 6.59 -6.78 -14.94
C GLY A 125 7.52 -5.60 -15.15
N LEU A 126 7.10 -4.42 -14.70
CA LEU A 126 7.91 -3.20 -14.77
C LEU A 126 9.12 -3.32 -13.84
N SER A 127 10.24 -2.74 -14.25
CA SER A 127 11.50 -2.78 -13.50
C SER A 127 12.09 -1.39 -13.29
N GLY A 128 12.78 -1.19 -12.17
CA GLY A 128 13.49 0.05 -11.87
C GLY A 128 12.61 1.29 -11.95
N ALA A 129 13.14 2.35 -12.59
CA ALA A 129 12.46 3.63 -12.73
C ALA A 129 11.24 3.62 -13.68
N ASN A 130 10.97 2.51 -14.38
CA ASN A 130 9.73 2.36 -15.15
C ASN A 130 8.51 2.19 -14.24
N ILE A 131 8.73 1.80 -12.98
CA ILE A 131 7.68 1.72 -11.96
C ILE A 131 7.36 3.15 -11.49
N PRO A 132 6.09 3.57 -11.45
CA PRO A 132 5.72 4.89 -10.92
C PRO A 132 6.31 5.12 -9.52
N LEU A 133 6.80 6.33 -9.25
CA LEU A 133 7.44 6.63 -7.96
C LEU A 133 6.51 6.36 -6.78
N GLY A 134 5.24 6.77 -6.87
CA GLY A 134 4.25 6.48 -5.84
C GLY A 134 4.10 4.97 -5.57
N SER A 135 4.13 4.14 -6.61
CA SER A 135 4.05 2.68 -6.46
C SER A 135 5.26 2.10 -5.75
N ARG A 136 6.46 2.61 -6.04
CA ARG A 136 7.70 2.21 -5.36
C ARG A 136 7.70 2.55 -3.87
N ILE A 137 7.13 3.70 -3.50
CA ILE A 137 6.99 4.14 -2.11
C ILE A 137 5.93 3.28 -1.39
N ILE A 138 4.76 3.09 -2.01
CA ILE A 138 3.67 2.26 -1.46
C ILE A 138 4.14 0.82 -1.23
N ALA A 139 4.87 0.21 -2.17
CA ALA A 139 5.35 -1.17 -2.05
C ALA A 139 6.15 -1.41 -0.76
N ILE A 140 6.98 -0.44 -0.36
CA ILE A 140 7.77 -0.51 0.87
C ILE A 140 6.87 -0.33 2.10
N ALA A 141 6.01 0.69 2.10
CA ALA A 141 5.10 0.96 3.22
C ALA A 141 4.12 -0.19 3.48
N ASP A 142 3.49 -0.72 2.43
CA ASP A 142 2.60 -1.89 2.47
C ASP A 142 3.34 -3.11 3.04
N SER A 143 4.55 -3.40 2.54
CA SER A 143 5.35 -4.53 3.03
C SER A 143 5.72 -4.39 4.50
N ILE A 144 6.08 -3.19 4.96
CA ILE A 144 6.39 -2.94 6.37
C ILE A 144 5.15 -3.19 7.23
N ASP A 145 4.01 -2.58 6.90
CA ASP A 145 2.78 -2.76 7.68
C ASP A 145 2.36 -4.24 7.70
N ALA A 146 2.39 -4.90 6.54
CA ALA A 146 2.05 -6.32 6.43
C ALA A 146 2.96 -7.23 7.26
N MET A 147 4.23 -6.85 7.43
CA MET A 147 5.20 -7.60 8.22
C MET A 147 4.99 -7.41 9.72
N ILE A 148 4.78 -6.18 10.19
CA ILE A 148 4.76 -5.82 11.62
C ILE A 148 3.37 -5.89 12.26
N SER A 149 2.30 -5.84 11.46
CA SER A 149 0.93 -5.92 11.96
C SER A 149 0.49 -7.35 12.22
N ASP A 150 -0.29 -7.53 13.29
CA ASP A 150 -0.95 -8.80 13.59
C ASP A 150 -2.00 -9.12 12.52
N ARG A 151 -2.01 -10.38 12.07
CA ARG A 151 -3.03 -10.94 11.19
C ARG A 151 -3.66 -12.16 11.88
N PRO A 152 -4.92 -12.53 11.60
CA PRO A 152 -5.59 -13.62 12.33
C PRO A 152 -4.86 -14.97 12.34
N TYR A 153 -3.99 -15.22 11.35
CA TYR A 153 -3.19 -16.44 11.23
C TYR A 153 -1.70 -16.27 11.62
N ARG A 154 -1.23 -15.06 11.95
CA ARG A 154 0.18 -14.79 12.25
C ARG A 154 0.35 -13.52 13.07
N LYS A 155 1.11 -13.61 14.15
CA LYS A 155 1.60 -12.43 14.87
C LYS A 155 2.53 -11.59 13.98
N GLY A 156 2.44 -10.27 14.08
CA GLY A 156 3.41 -9.35 13.49
C GLY A 156 4.83 -9.70 13.89
N MET A 157 5.78 -9.52 12.98
CA MET A 157 7.19 -9.74 13.27
C MET A 157 7.79 -8.55 14.00
N ASP A 158 8.91 -8.79 14.70
CA ASP A 158 9.65 -7.72 15.36
C ASP A 158 10.13 -6.67 14.35
N VAL A 159 10.03 -5.40 14.73
CA VAL A 159 10.38 -4.26 13.88
C VAL A 159 11.85 -4.32 13.43
N SER A 160 12.77 -4.84 14.26
CA SER A 160 14.17 -5.02 13.89
C SER A 160 14.36 -6.10 12.81
N ILE A 161 13.57 -7.17 12.86
CA ILE A 161 13.58 -8.23 11.82
C ILE A 161 13.01 -7.69 10.52
N CYS A 162 11.90 -6.93 10.60
CA CYS A 162 11.31 -6.23 9.45
C CYS A 162 12.34 -5.31 8.77
N LYS A 163 13.09 -4.53 9.56
CA LYS A 163 14.15 -3.64 9.06
C LYS A 163 15.21 -4.39 8.23
N GLU A 164 15.69 -5.53 8.73
CA GLU A 164 16.69 -6.33 8.02
C GLU A 164 16.10 -6.96 6.75
N GLU A 165 14.83 -7.36 6.74
CA GLU A 165 14.20 -7.90 5.53
C GLU A 165 14.01 -6.81 4.46
N ILE A 166 13.61 -5.58 4.84
CA ILE A 166 13.55 -4.44 3.93
C ILE A 166 14.93 -4.15 3.33
N LYS A 167 15.97 -4.09 4.17
CA LYS A 167 17.35 -3.86 3.75
C LYS A 167 17.85 -4.93 2.78
N LYS A 168 17.59 -6.20 3.06
CA LYS A 168 17.99 -7.34 2.22
C LYS A 168 17.34 -7.32 0.83
N ASN A 169 16.13 -6.76 0.72
CA ASN A 169 15.37 -6.70 -0.52
C ASN A 169 15.54 -5.37 -1.30
N ALA A 170 16.43 -4.48 -0.86
CA ALA A 170 16.81 -3.27 -1.60
C ALA A 170 17.43 -3.63 -2.96
N GLY A 171 16.93 -3.02 -4.04
CA GLY A 171 17.35 -3.33 -5.41
C GLY A 171 16.85 -4.67 -5.95
N ILE A 172 16.02 -5.38 -5.19
CA ILE A 172 15.37 -6.64 -5.60
C ILE A 172 13.86 -6.42 -5.65
N MET A 173 13.24 -6.23 -4.49
CA MET A 173 11.81 -5.89 -4.41
C MET A 173 11.62 -4.39 -4.51
N TYR A 174 12.47 -3.65 -3.81
CA TYR A 174 12.24 -2.26 -3.50
C TYR A 174 13.26 -1.36 -4.19
N ASP A 175 12.84 -0.13 -4.46
CA ASP A 175 13.73 0.93 -4.90
C ASP A 175 14.83 1.15 -3.84
N PRO A 176 16.12 0.98 -4.17
CA PRO A 176 17.20 1.12 -3.22
C PRO A 176 17.33 2.54 -2.64
N ASP A 177 16.95 3.58 -3.39
CA ASP A 177 17.01 4.96 -2.92
C ASP A 177 15.91 5.24 -1.90
N VAL A 178 14.69 4.73 -2.15
CA VAL A 178 13.59 4.84 -1.18
C VAL A 178 13.89 4.01 0.08
N VAL A 179 14.44 2.80 -0.06
CA VAL A 179 14.85 1.98 1.09
C VAL A 179 15.91 2.69 1.92
N LYS A 180 16.91 3.32 1.30
CA LYS A 180 17.92 4.09 2.02
C LYS A 180 17.28 5.15 2.92
N VAL A 181 16.38 5.96 2.35
CA VAL A 181 15.68 7.02 3.10
C VAL A 181 14.78 6.44 4.21
N ALA A 182 14.08 5.34 3.94
CA ALA A 182 13.27 4.65 4.94
C ALA A 182 14.12 4.15 6.12
N LEU A 183 15.31 3.60 5.86
CA LEU A 183 16.20 3.08 6.90
C LEU A 183 16.87 4.18 7.73
N GLU A 184 17.18 5.33 7.12
CA GLU A 184 17.70 6.53 7.79
C GLU A 184 16.68 7.15 8.74
N ASN A 185 15.39 7.04 8.44
CA ASN A 185 14.27 7.61 9.21
C ASN A 185 13.36 6.53 9.84
N TRP A 186 13.92 5.35 10.13
CA TRP A 186 13.15 4.14 10.46
C TRP A 186 12.20 4.30 11.65
N GLU A 187 12.66 4.91 12.74
CA GLU A 187 11.85 5.05 13.96
C GLU A 187 10.62 5.93 13.71
N GLU A 188 10.80 7.06 13.02
CA GLU A 188 9.73 7.97 12.68
C GLU A 188 8.76 7.36 11.66
N LEU A 189 9.28 6.59 10.70
CA LEU A 189 8.47 5.85 9.74
C LEU A 189 7.55 4.81 10.41
N ILE A 190 8.07 4.05 11.37
CA ILE A 190 7.27 3.07 12.13
C ILE A 190 6.26 3.77 13.03
N GLN A 191 6.63 4.92 13.61
CA GLN A 191 5.71 5.72 14.42
C GLN A 191 4.53 6.24 13.59
N ALA A 192 4.77 6.72 12.36
CA ALA A 192 3.72 7.17 11.45
C ALA A 192 2.70 6.06 11.18
N GLY A 193 3.18 4.85 10.88
CA GLY A 193 2.32 3.68 10.64
C GLY A 193 1.59 3.16 11.88
N THR A 194 1.88 3.60 13.11
CA THR A 194 1.22 3.08 14.32
C THR A 194 0.30 4.10 15.00
N ALA A 195 0.44 5.40 14.68
CA ALA A 195 -0.31 6.49 15.29
C ALA A 195 -1.83 6.41 15.03
N THR A 196 -2.27 5.80 13.93
CA THR A 196 -3.69 5.72 13.53
C THR A 196 -4.54 4.84 14.46
N CYS A 197 -3.93 3.99 15.30
CA CYS A 197 -4.65 3.07 16.20
C CYS A 197 -5.26 3.74 17.45
N VAL A 198 -5.04 5.04 17.67
CA VAL A 198 -5.38 5.74 18.94
C VAL A 198 -6.69 6.55 18.89
N MET A 199 -7.35 6.67 17.74
CA MET A 199 -8.66 7.35 17.66
C MET A 199 -9.83 6.39 17.82
N THR A 200 -9.99 5.82 19.02
CA THR A 200 -11.33 5.40 19.48
C THR A 200 -12.15 6.65 19.79
N PRO A 201 -13.44 6.74 19.43
CA PRO A 201 -14.27 7.82 19.90
C PRO A 201 -14.39 7.70 21.41
N SER A 202 -13.94 8.73 22.12
CA SER A 202 -14.30 8.97 23.51
C SER A 202 -15.83 8.92 23.61
N THR A 203 -16.33 8.00 24.42
CA THR A 203 -17.73 7.95 24.87
C THR A 203 -18.20 9.27 25.45
#